data_AF-A0A5B1BUU7-F1
#
_entry.id   AF-A0A5B1BUU7-F1
#
_cell.length_a   1.000
_cell.length_b   1.000
_cell.length_c   1.000
_cell.angle_alpha   90.00
_cell.angle_beta   90.00
_cell.angle_gamma   90.00
#
_symmetry.space_group_name_H-M   'P 1'
#
loop_
_entity.id
_entity.type
_entity.pdbx_description
1 polymer ?
#
loop_
_entity_poly.entity_id
_entity_poly.type
_entity_poly.pdbx_seq_one_letter_code
_entity_poly.pdbx_strand_id
1 'polypeptide(L)' 'MREITGVPVSTLHDWAAKRERGIDAPGPHHVRLSGRHRRWTRRDVNDWLESARV' A
#
# COMPACT_ATOMS: atom_id res chain seq x y z
N MET A 1 2.62 -11.39 -13.31
CA MET A 1 3.10 -10.24 -12.51
C MET A 1 3.68 -10.80 -11.22
N ARG A 2 4.92 -10.46 -10.85
CA ARG A 2 5.51 -10.91 -9.57
C ARG A 2 4.87 -10.11 -8.44
N GLU A 3 4.10 -10.79 -7.59
CA GLU A 3 3.47 -10.20 -6.40
C GLU A 3 4.56 -9.97 -5.35
N ILE A 4 5.01 -8.72 -5.19
CA ILE A 4 6.07 -8.36 -4.23
C ILE A 4 5.58 -8.53 -2.79
N THR A 5 4.28 -8.31 -2.56
CA THR A 5 3.66 -8.28 -1.22
C THR A 5 2.93 -9.55 -0.83
N GLY A 6 2.60 -10.43 -1.79
CA GLY A 6 1.63 -11.52 -1.59
C GLY A 6 0.19 -11.06 -1.33
N VAL A 7 -0.07 -9.74 -1.36
CA VAL A 7 -1.40 -9.14 -1.20
C VAL A 7 -1.91 -8.69 -2.56
N PRO A 8 -3.17 -8.98 -2.93
CA PRO A 8 -3.76 -8.51 -4.18
C PRO A 8 -3.66 -6.99 -4.33
N VAL A 9 -3.34 -6.55 -5.55
CA VAL A 9 -3.23 -5.11 -5.85
C VAL A 9 -4.52 -4.35 -5.56
N SER A 10 -5.68 -4.96 -5.79
CA SER A 10 -7.00 -4.39 -5.47
C SER A 10 -7.15 -4.10 -3.97
N THR A 11 -6.67 -5.01 -3.11
CA THR A 11 -6.67 -4.84 -1.65
C THR A 11 -5.75 -3.70 -1.23
N LEU A 12 -4.56 -3.56 -1.84
CA LEU A 12 -3.67 -2.42 -1.59
C LEU A 12 -4.33 -1.08 -1.95
N HIS A 13 -5.09 -1.04 -3.06
CA HIS A 13 -5.85 0.14 -3.44
C HIS A 13 -6.99 0.47 -2.47
N ASP A 14 -7.68 -0.54 -1.94
CA ASP A 14 -8.71 -0.36 -0.91
C ASP A 14 -8.13 0.22 0.38
N TRP A 15 -7.03 -0.36 0.87
CA TRP A 15 -6.33 0.12 2.07
C TRP A 15 -5.82 1.55 1.91
N ALA A 16 -5.25 1.88 0.75
CA ALA A 16 -4.85 3.25 0.46
C ALA A 16 -6.05 4.20 0.43
N ALA A 17 -7.19 3.79 -0.13
CA ALA A 17 -8.41 4.60 -0.12
C ALA A 17 -8.94 4.83 1.30
N LYS A 18 -8.86 3.82 2.18
CA LYS A 18 -9.21 3.93 3.60
C LYS A 18 -8.30 4.91 4.34
N ARG A 19 -6.98 4.81 4.14
CA ARG A 19 -6.00 5.76 4.73
C ARG A 19 -6.21 7.19 4.26
N GLU A 20 -6.51 7.42 2.99
CA GLU A 20 -6.85 8.76 2.49
C GLU A 20 -8.12 9.35 3.13
N ARG A 21 -9.01 8.49 3.65
CA ARG A 21 -10.21 8.90 4.41
C ARG A 21 -9.95 9.02 5.91
N GLY A 22 -8.70 8.86 6.36
CA GLY A 22 -8.34 8.88 7.79
C GLY A 22 -8.71 7.60 8.55
N ILE A 23 -9.07 6.52 7.84
CA ILE A 23 -9.34 5.21 8.45
C ILE A 23 -8.01 4.48 8.57
N ASP A 24 -7.72 3.97 9.77
CA ASP A 24 -6.57 3.10 9.97
C ASP A 24 -6.74 1.81 9.15
N ALA A 25 -5.77 1.55 8.28
CA ALA A 25 -5.74 0.36 7.46
C ALA A 25 -4.30 -0.15 7.35
N PRO A 26 -4.10 -1.47 7.27
CA PRO A 26 -2.78 -2.03 7.02
C PRO A 26 -2.32 -1.68 5.60
N GLY A 27 -1.01 -1.66 5.38
CA GLY A 27 -0.47 -1.50 4.03
C GLY A 27 0.71 -0.52 3.95
N PRO A 28 1.46 -0.60 2.84
CA PRO A 28 2.62 0.24 2.63
C PRO A 28 2.25 1.70 2.44
N HIS A 29 3.19 2.58 2.79
CA HIS A 29 3.03 4.01 2.54
C HIS A 29 2.84 4.25 1.03
N HIS A 30 1.86 5.07 0.67
CA HIS A 30 1.51 5.33 -0.72
C HIS A 30 1.67 6.81 -1.03
N VAL A 31 2.10 7.09 -2.25
CA VAL A 31 2.17 8.45 -2.79
C VAL A 31 0.99 8.64 -3.72
N ARG A 32 0.19 9.68 -3.44
CA ARG A 32 -0.91 10.10 -4.30
C ARG A 32 -0.35 10.98 -5.41
N LEU A 33 -0.47 10.54 -6.67
CA LEU A 33 -0.12 11.33 -7.84
C LEU A 33 -1.32 12.14 -8.36
N SER A 34 -2.53 11.58 -8.26
CA SER A 34 -3.78 12.22 -8.67
C SER A 34 -4.97 11.54 -7.98
N GLY A 35 -6.21 12.03 -8.16
CA GLY A 35 -7.40 11.48 -7.51
C GLY A 35 -7.64 9.97 -7.68
N ARG A 36 -7.19 9.36 -8.78
CA ARG A 36 -7.24 7.90 -9.01
C ARG A 36 -5.88 7.22 -9.08
N HIS A 37 -4.79 7.99 -9.13
CA HIS A 37 -3.45 7.44 -9.33
C HIS A 37 -2.70 7.44 -8.01
N ARG A 38 -2.46 6.24 -7.50
CA ARG A 38 -1.61 5.98 -6.34
C ARG A 38 -0.44 5.12 -6.77
N ARG A 39 0.73 5.41 -6.23
CA ARG A 39 1.94 4.60 -6.42
C ARG A 39 2.54 4.25 -5.07
N TRP A 40 3.23 3.13 -5.07
CA TRP A 40 4.04 2.68 -3.95
C TRP A 40 5.47 2.61 -4.41
N THR A 41 6.40 3.15 -3.61
CA THR A 41 7.81 2.91 -3.89
C THR A 41 8.16 1.51 -3.42
N ARG A 42 9.10 0.86 -4.10
CA ARG A 42 9.56 -0.47 -3.69
C ARG A 42 10.14 -0.47 -2.26
N ARG A 43 10.73 0.65 -1.85
CA ARG A 43 11.26 0.84 -0.50
C ARG A 43 10.14 0.83 0.55
N ASP A 44 9.09 1.62 0.35
CA ASP A 44 7.93 1.66 1.28
C ASP A 44 7.23 0.30 1.37
N VAL A 45 7.17 -0.42 0.25
CA VAL A 45 6.63 -1.79 0.23
C VAL A 45 7.49 -2.73 1.04
N ASN A 46 8.82 -2.70 0.86
CA ASN A 46 9.74 -3.54 1.63
C ASN A 46 9.71 -3.19 3.12
N ASP A 47 9.78 -1.91 3.48
CA ASP A 47 9.72 -1.44 4.86
C ASP A 47 8.45 -1.93 5.57
N TRP A 48 7.30 -1.84 4.89
CA TRP A 48 6.06 -2.40 5.41
C TRP A 48 6.09 -3.93 5.54
N LEU A 49 6.64 -4.65 4.56
CA LEU A 49 6.77 -6.11 4.64
C LEU A 49 7.71 -6.54 5.77
N GLU A 50 8.79 -5.80 6.02
CA GLU A 50 9.70 -6.01 7.14
C GLU A 50 9.00 -5.73 8.47
N SER A 51 8.24 -4.63 8.57
CA SER A 51 7.44 -4.30 9.76
C SER A 51 6.31 -5.29 10.02
N ALA A 52 5.74 -5.91 8.98
CA ALA A 52 4.65 -6.88 9.10
C ALA A 52 5.14 -8.30 9.45
N ARG A 53 6.45 -8.54 9.41
CA ARG A 53 7.07 -9.86 9.67
C ARG A 53 7.41 -10.10 11.15
N VAL A 54 6.76 -9.38 12.06
CA VAL A 54 6.84 -9.59 13.52
C VAL A 54 6.22 -10.93 13.92
#